data_AF-A0A2I0V8T4-F1
#
_entry.id   AF-A0A2I0V8T4-F1
#
_cell.length_a   1.000
_cell.length_b   1.000
_cell.length_c   1.000
_cell.angle_alpha   90.00
_cell.angle_beta   90.00
_cell.angle_gamma   90.00
#
_symmetry.space_group_name_H-M   'P 1'
#
loop_
_entity.id
_entity.type
_entity.pdbx_description
1 polymer ?
#
loop_
_entity_poly.entity_id
_entity_poly.type
_entity_poly.pdbx_seq_one_letter_code
_entity_poly.pdbx_strand_id
1 'polypeptide(L)'
;MKDFNDMIMNCNLIDIGFSGNNFTWNRGNLWQRLDRVLFNNDWVNVFNATKVVHLSRTLSNHSPLFINDNFNSAGSNSCFRFQNMWLAHDSFINVVHNNWSAPVFPDDSISGMRRLWAKLKRLKMVLNWWNKNVFKNIFSNIKEVEEKINALEACCQNDPTDANFAVLKEAKLVLTNLQCQEETYWKQKAVIKYLAEGDNNTSFFHALVSKKRAINGIHKIDRGDGNFTENGSEIANLAVNFFQNHFFNGTLIPKFFTSTSIVLIPKSNNVNTWNDFRPISLCTIFYKLIYKILVNRLSVLLPKLISPNQMGFVKGRAIVDNILIAQEFCQDLDIKTRGGNMILKLDITKAYDNINWCFISKMLKFFGFDDKFILLLVFVLKVPSSPLF
;
A
#
# COMPACT_ATOMS: atom_id res chain seq x y z
N MET A 1 14.95 -19.39 -25.27
CA MET A 1 14.45 -18.55 -24.15
C MET A 1 13.74 -19.37 -23.07
N LYS A 2 13.05 -20.48 -23.39
CA LYS A 2 12.42 -21.34 -22.39
C LYS A 2 13.45 -21.96 -21.44
N ASP A 3 14.45 -22.65 -22.00
CA ASP A 3 15.55 -23.27 -21.24
C ASP A 3 16.35 -22.27 -20.37
N PHE A 4 16.51 -21.03 -20.85
CA PHE A 4 17.16 -19.97 -20.08
C PHE A 4 16.29 -19.48 -18.91
N ASN A 5 14.98 -19.35 -19.11
CA ASN A 5 14.06 -19.02 -18.02
C ASN A 5 13.94 -20.18 -17.03
N ASP A 6 13.97 -21.42 -17.50
CA ASP A 6 13.95 -22.62 -16.67
C ASP A 6 15.25 -22.70 -15.85
N MET A 7 16.41 -22.36 -16.44
CA MET A 7 17.68 -22.24 -15.71
C MET A 7 17.63 -21.13 -14.65
N ILE A 8 17.04 -19.96 -14.95
CA ILE A 8 16.84 -18.89 -13.97
C ILE A 8 15.98 -19.37 -12.79
N MET A 9 14.88 -20.08 -13.07
CA MET A 9 14.00 -20.63 -12.04
C MET A 9 14.71 -21.72 -11.21
N ASN A 10 15.35 -22.68 -11.88
CA ASN A 10 16.05 -23.79 -11.22
C ASN A 10 17.20 -23.32 -10.34
N CYS A 11 17.92 -22.28 -10.76
CA CYS A 11 19.03 -21.71 -9.99
C CYS A 11 18.58 -20.65 -8.97
N ASN A 12 17.27 -20.45 -8.76
CA ASN A 12 16.72 -19.43 -7.86
C ASN A 12 17.28 -18.01 -8.13
N LEU A 13 17.51 -17.69 -9.40
CA LEU A 13 18.07 -16.43 -9.83
C LEU A 13 16.98 -15.40 -10.14
N ILE A 14 17.27 -14.13 -9.86
CA ILE A 14 16.29 -13.06 -9.91
C ILE A 14 16.83 -11.91 -10.76
N ASP A 15 16.07 -11.50 -11.78
CA ASP A 15 16.29 -10.23 -12.48
C ASP A 15 15.54 -9.12 -11.73
N ILE A 16 16.30 -8.29 -10.99
CA ILE A 16 15.81 -7.17 -10.16
C ILE A 16 15.38 -5.97 -11.04
N GLY A 17 15.69 -6.01 -12.34
CA GLY A 17 15.44 -4.92 -13.28
C GLY A 17 16.66 -4.00 -13.43
N PHE A 18 16.50 -2.91 -14.19
CA PHE A 18 17.59 -2.00 -14.52
C PHE A 18 17.11 -0.57 -14.71
N SER A 19 18.05 0.37 -14.72
CA SER A 19 17.84 1.77 -15.08
C SER A 19 18.80 2.20 -16.19
N GLY A 20 18.41 3.15 -17.04
CA GLY A 20 19.18 3.53 -18.24
C GLY A 20 18.53 3.02 -19.53
N ASN A 21 19.34 2.78 -20.57
CA ASN A 21 18.84 2.36 -21.88
C ASN A 21 18.16 0.97 -21.84
N ASN A 22 17.01 0.82 -22.50
CA ASN A 22 16.25 -0.43 -22.54
C ASN A 22 17.00 -1.63 -23.15
N PHE A 23 17.99 -1.35 -24.00
CA PHE A 23 18.72 -2.35 -24.77
C PHE A 23 20.19 -2.29 -24.42
N THR A 24 20.77 -3.45 -24.13
CA THR A 24 22.20 -3.58 -23.83
C THR A 24 23.01 -3.83 -25.09
N TRP A 25 22.40 -4.35 -26.15
CA TRP A 25 23.07 -4.69 -27.39
C TRP A 25 22.39 -4.07 -28.62
N ASN A 26 23.19 -3.68 -29.61
CA ASN A 26 22.71 -3.31 -30.94
C ASN A 26 23.62 -3.81 -32.08
N ARG A 27 23.01 -4.05 -33.25
CA ARG A 27 23.73 -4.24 -34.51
C ARG A 27 22.88 -3.68 -35.65
N GLY A 28 23.30 -2.55 -36.20
CA GLY A 28 22.49 -1.80 -37.16
C GLY A 28 21.19 -1.33 -36.53
N ASN A 29 20.05 -1.68 -37.13
CA ASN A 29 18.70 -1.31 -36.65
C ASN A 29 18.10 -2.31 -35.63
N LEU A 30 18.82 -3.37 -35.28
CA LEU A 30 18.36 -4.36 -34.31
C LEU A 30 18.86 -4.02 -32.90
N TRP A 31 17.93 -3.94 -31.95
CA TRP A 31 18.18 -3.58 -30.56
C TRP A 31 17.62 -4.68 -29.65
N GLN A 32 18.47 -5.24 -28.78
CA GLN A 32 18.07 -6.32 -27.88
C GLN A 32 18.72 -6.15 -26.50
N ARG A 33 18.05 -6.68 -25.47
CA ARG A 33 18.62 -6.81 -24.12
C ARG A 33 19.15 -8.23 -23.97
N LEU A 34 20.44 -8.39 -24.25
CA LEU A 34 21.15 -9.68 -24.13
C LEU A 34 21.81 -9.81 -22.76
N ASP A 35 22.28 -8.71 -22.20
CA ASP A 35 23.06 -8.70 -20.97
C ASP A 35 22.11 -8.46 -19.78
N ARG A 36 22.20 -9.33 -18.77
CA ARG A 36 21.40 -9.26 -17.55
C ARG A 36 22.28 -9.57 -16.36
N VAL A 37 22.10 -8.83 -15.28
CA VAL A 37 22.62 -9.22 -13.97
C VAL A 37 21.50 -10.00 -13.28
N LEU A 38 21.84 -11.20 -12.84
CA LEU A 38 20.94 -12.08 -12.10
C LEU A 38 21.50 -12.24 -10.69
N PHE A 39 20.62 -12.16 -9.71
CA PHE A 39 21.00 -12.22 -8.30
C PHE A 39 20.39 -13.46 -7.66
N ASN A 40 21.17 -14.15 -6.82
CA ASN A 40 20.66 -15.19 -5.94
C ASN A 40 20.17 -14.58 -4.62
N ASN A 41 19.55 -15.39 -3.76
CA ASN A 41 19.04 -14.88 -2.48
C ASN A 41 20.13 -14.42 -1.53
N ASP A 42 21.31 -15.05 -1.57
CA ASP A 42 22.43 -14.67 -0.71
C ASP A 42 22.86 -13.23 -0.98
N TRP A 43 22.93 -12.84 -2.25
CA TRP A 43 23.21 -11.46 -2.64
C TRP A 43 22.11 -10.50 -2.15
N VAL A 44 20.83 -10.84 -2.34
CA VAL A 44 19.70 -10.00 -1.91
C VAL A 44 19.64 -9.82 -0.40
N ASN A 45 20.07 -10.83 0.36
CA ASN A 45 20.10 -10.78 1.83
C ASN A 45 21.23 -9.89 2.36
N VAL A 46 22.39 -9.87 1.67
CA VAL A 46 23.52 -9.01 2.04
C VAL A 46 23.27 -7.56 1.61
N PHE A 47 22.69 -7.34 0.43
CA PHE A 47 22.53 -6.02 -0.17
C PHE A 47 21.05 -5.60 -0.24
N ASN A 48 20.64 -4.79 0.74
CA ASN A 48 19.24 -4.34 0.92
C ASN A 48 18.67 -3.49 -0.24
N ALA A 49 19.51 -2.88 -1.07
CA ALA A 49 19.12 -2.00 -2.17
C ALA A 49 20.13 -2.05 -3.32
N THR A 50 20.03 -3.11 -4.11
CA THR A 50 20.81 -3.30 -5.35
C THR A 50 20.17 -2.60 -6.53
N LYS A 51 20.96 -1.78 -7.23
CA LYS A 51 20.56 -1.06 -8.44
C LYS A 51 21.46 -1.47 -9.59
N VAL A 52 20.86 -1.90 -10.71
CA VAL A 52 21.57 -2.14 -11.96
C VAL A 52 21.36 -0.96 -12.90
N VAL A 53 22.45 -0.45 -13.48
CA VAL A 53 22.45 0.67 -14.44
C VAL A 53 23.10 0.21 -15.74
N HIS A 54 22.42 0.41 -16.86
CA HIS A 54 23.01 0.25 -18.19
C HIS A 54 23.76 1.54 -18.55
N LEU A 55 25.09 1.47 -18.63
CA LEU A 55 25.95 2.58 -19.00
C LEU A 55 25.94 2.81 -20.52
N SER A 56 26.34 4.01 -20.94
CA SER A 56 26.41 4.38 -22.35
C SER A 56 27.43 3.52 -23.10
N ARG A 57 27.04 3.05 -24.29
CA ARG A 57 27.95 2.39 -25.23
C ARG A 57 28.93 3.43 -25.75
N THR A 58 30.23 3.19 -25.56
CA THR A 58 31.29 4.08 -26.08
C THR A 58 31.92 3.47 -27.34
N LEU A 59 32.52 2.27 -27.20
CA LEU A 59 33.28 1.61 -28.27
C LEU A 59 32.79 0.17 -28.57
N SER A 60 31.77 -0.31 -27.84
CA SER A 60 31.26 -1.67 -27.95
C SER A 60 29.80 -1.68 -28.42
N ASN A 61 29.44 -2.74 -29.13
CA ASN A 61 28.05 -3.09 -29.42
C ASN A 61 27.29 -3.61 -28.18
N HIS A 62 27.97 -3.79 -27.04
CA HIS A 62 27.39 -4.05 -25.73
C HIS A 62 27.50 -2.85 -24.78
N SER A 63 26.50 -2.70 -23.91
CA SER A 63 26.43 -1.65 -22.88
C SER A 63 26.98 -2.20 -21.57
N PRO A 64 27.97 -1.54 -20.93
CA PRO A 64 28.45 -1.98 -19.63
C PRO A 64 27.33 -1.94 -18.58
N LEU A 65 27.29 -2.95 -17.71
CA LEU A 65 26.33 -3.04 -16.60
C LEU A 65 27.04 -2.61 -15.31
N PHE A 66 26.51 -1.58 -14.64
CA PHE A 66 27.02 -1.10 -13.36
C PHE A 66 26.06 -1.50 -12.24
N ILE A 67 26.59 -2.09 -11.17
CA ILE A 67 25.85 -2.47 -9.97
C ILE A 67 26.22 -1.46 -8.88
N ASN A 68 25.23 -0.77 -8.32
CA ASN A 68 25.41 0.13 -7.18
C ASN A 68 24.62 -0.39 -5.98
N ASP A 69 25.26 -0.40 -4.82
CA ASP A 69 24.69 -0.79 -3.54
C ASP A 69 24.50 0.46 -2.68
N ASN A 70 23.31 1.06 -2.73
CA ASN A 70 23.02 2.25 -1.93
C ASN A 70 22.66 1.86 -0.49
N PHE A 71 23.66 1.82 0.38
CA PHE A 71 23.47 1.84 1.84
C PHE A 71 23.03 3.23 2.27
N ASN A 72 21.72 3.53 2.29
CA ASN A 72 21.14 4.56 3.15
C ASN A 72 19.61 4.52 3.09
N SER A 73 19.01 3.64 3.88
CA SER A 73 17.60 3.77 4.23
C SER A 73 17.50 4.45 5.59
N ALA A 74 17.47 5.79 5.58
CA ALA A 74 17.00 6.53 6.75
C ALA A 74 15.56 6.08 7.05
N GLY A 75 15.34 5.54 8.25
CA GLY A 75 14.10 4.90 8.65
C GLY A 75 12.89 5.81 8.47
N SER A 76 12.04 5.49 7.52
CA SER A 76 10.70 6.07 7.41
C SER A 76 9.82 5.50 8.52
N ASN A 77 9.10 6.37 9.22
CA ASN A 77 8.10 5.97 10.22
C ASN A 77 7.01 5.12 9.53
N SER A 78 7.10 3.80 9.71
CA SER A 78 6.14 2.87 9.11
C SER A 78 4.75 3.09 9.70
N CYS A 79 3.76 3.25 8.81
CA CYS A 79 2.36 3.23 9.22
C CYS A 79 1.98 1.84 9.74
N PHE A 80 1.13 1.78 10.77
CA PHE A 80 0.61 0.51 11.28
C PHE A 80 -0.05 -0.29 10.15
N ARG A 81 0.36 -1.55 10.03
CA ARG A 81 -0.20 -2.51 9.10
C ARG A 81 -0.48 -3.79 9.86
N PHE A 82 -1.73 -4.24 9.80
CA PHE A 82 -2.13 -5.52 10.37
C PHE A 82 -1.36 -6.65 9.70
N GLN A 83 -0.81 -7.59 10.46
CA GLN A 83 -0.08 -8.72 9.92
C GLN A 83 -0.94 -9.98 10.00
N ASN A 84 -1.17 -10.64 8.87
CA ASN A 84 -2.09 -11.78 8.82
C ASN A 84 -1.62 -12.96 9.66
N MET A 85 -0.31 -13.11 9.85
CA MET A 85 0.29 -14.15 10.70
C MET A 85 -0.22 -14.11 12.16
N TRP A 86 -0.67 -12.94 12.64
CA TRP A 86 -1.21 -12.78 13.99
C TRP A 86 -2.43 -13.67 14.22
N LEU A 87 -3.22 -13.95 13.17
CA LEU A 87 -4.41 -14.78 13.26
C LEU A 87 -4.11 -16.25 13.59
N ALA A 88 -2.90 -16.71 13.30
CA ALA A 88 -2.48 -18.09 13.53
C ALA A 88 -1.99 -18.36 14.96
N HIS A 89 -1.84 -17.32 15.79
CA HIS A 89 -1.33 -17.45 17.14
C HIS A 89 -2.47 -17.59 18.15
N ASP A 90 -2.42 -18.61 19.00
CA ASP A 90 -3.52 -19.00 19.91
C ASP A 90 -3.95 -17.86 20.85
N SER A 91 -2.99 -17.07 21.35
CA SER A 91 -3.29 -15.93 22.24
C SER A 91 -3.90 -14.72 21.53
N PHE A 92 -3.97 -14.69 20.19
CA PHE A 92 -4.44 -13.50 19.46
C PHE A 92 -5.86 -13.12 19.85
N ILE A 93 -6.76 -14.10 19.88
CA ILE A 93 -8.16 -13.85 20.22
C ILE A 93 -8.30 -13.31 21.64
N ASN A 94 -7.47 -13.82 22.57
CA ASN A 94 -7.43 -13.38 23.96
C ASN A 94 -6.91 -11.94 24.08
N VAL A 95 -5.88 -11.58 23.31
CA VAL A 95 -5.35 -10.20 23.27
C VAL A 95 -6.42 -9.22 22.76
N VAL A 96 -7.15 -9.59 21.70
CA VAL A 96 -8.25 -8.78 21.16
C VAL A 96 -9.38 -8.69 22.18
N HIS A 97 -9.78 -9.80 22.79
CA HIS A 97 -10.85 -9.88 23.78
C HIS A 97 -10.55 -9.04 25.03
N ASN A 98 -9.35 -9.16 25.58
CA ASN A 98 -8.90 -8.39 26.74
C ASN A 98 -8.88 -6.89 26.43
N ASN A 99 -8.38 -6.52 25.26
CA ASN A 99 -8.44 -5.13 24.82
C ASN A 99 -9.89 -4.65 24.61
N TRP A 100 -10.80 -5.51 24.16
CA TRP A 100 -12.20 -5.14 23.94
C TRP A 100 -12.99 -4.98 25.24
N SER A 101 -12.67 -5.80 26.24
CA SER A 101 -13.30 -5.82 27.56
C SER A 101 -12.79 -4.72 28.48
N ALA A 102 -11.58 -4.18 28.24
CA ALA A 102 -11.03 -3.11 29.05
C ALA A 102 -11.85 -1.81 28.95
N PRO A 103 -12.06 -1.09 30.07
CA PRO A 103 -12.84 0.15 30.11
C PRO A 103 -12.19 1.26 29.29
N VAL A 104 -12.97 2.24 28.82
CA VAL A 104 -12.46 3.40 28.05
C VAL A 104 -12.50 4.64 28.96
N PHE A 105 -11.35 5.28 29.17
CA PHE A 105 -11.21 6.50 29.99
C PHE A 105 -11.71 7.75 29.21
N PRO A 106 -12.28 8.81 29.85
CA PRO A 106 -12.40 9.07 31.29
C PRO A 106 -13.51 8.30 31.99
N ASP A 107 -14.59 7.99 31.30
CA ASP A 107 -15.71 7.22 31.83
C ASP A 107 -16.32 6.43 30.69
N ASP A 108 -16.94 5.29 31.00
CA ASP A 108 -17.76 4.51 30.06
C ASP A 108 -18.98 5.30 29.50
N SER A 109 -19.06 6.61 29.78
CA SER A 109 -19.93 7.61 29.17
C SER A 109 -19.65 7.84 27.69
N ILE A 110 -18.47 7.47 27.19
CA ILE A 110 -18.17 7.52 25.75
C ILE A 110 -18.94 6.39 25.05
N SER A 111 -20.04 6.74 24.39
CA SER A 111 -20.89 5.82 23.63
C SER A 111 -20.59 5.83 22.13
N GLY A 112 -21.15 4.83 21.42
CA GLY A 112 -21.12 4.76 19.96
C GLY A 112 -19.72 4.69 19.34
N MET A 113 -19.52 5.41 18.23
CA MET A 113 -18.30 5.35 17.41
C MET A 113 -17.04 5.89 18.09
N ARG A 114 -17.17 6.81 19.03
CA ARG A 114 -16.03 7.30 19.82
C ARG A 114 -15.45 6.18 20.69
N ARG A 115 -16.31 5.31 21.25
CA ARG A 115 -15.89 4.13 22.02
C ARG A 115 -15.17 3.14 21.11
N LEU A 116 -15.73 2.87 19.93
CA LEU A 116 -15.12 1.98 18.94
C LEU A 116 -13.74 2.49 18.51
N TRP A 117 -13.63 3.77 18.15
CA TRP A 117 -12.38 4.39 17.76
C TRP A 117 -11.32 4.33 18.86
N ALA A 118 -11.70 4.62 20.11
CA ALA A 118 -10.81 4.52 21.25
C ALA A 118 -10.31 3.07 21.47
N LYS A 119 -11.22 2.09 21.38
CA LYS A 119 -10.87 0.66 21.45
C LYS A 119 -9.94 0.22 20.32
N LEU A 120 -10.17 0.67 19.08
CA LEU A 120 -9.30 0.37 17.93
C LEU A 120 -7.93 1.07 18.02
N LYS A 121 -7.89 2.31 18.50
CA LYS A 121 -6.64 3.04 18.75
C LYS A 121 -5.80 2.33 19.81
N ARG A 122 -6.44 1.87 20.90
CA ARG A 122 -5.78 1.05 21.92
C ARG A 122 -5.34 -0.29 21.36
N LEU A 123 -6.20 -0.97 20.59
CA LEU A 123 -5.87 -2.25 19.95
C LEU A 123 -4.62 -2.14 19.09
N LYS A 124 -4.50 -1.07 18.28
CA LYS A 124 -3.29 -0.81 17.49
C LYS A 124 -2.03 -0.73 18.36
N MET A 125 -2.09 -0.05 19.51
CA MET A 125 -0.95 0.06 20.42
C MET A 125 -0.61 -1.28 21.06
N VAL A 126 -1.63 -2.01 21.53
CA VAL A 126 -1.49 -3.35 22.12
C VAL A 126 -0.92 -4.34 21.11
N LEU A 127 -1.42 -4.35 19.87
CA LEU A 127 -0.90 -5.22 18.81
C LEU A 127 0.53 -4.87 18.41
N ASN A 128 0.90 -3.58 18.39
CA ASN A 128 2.29 -3.18 18.15
C ASN A 128 3.23 -3.67 19.25
N TRP A 129 2.81 -3.54 20.51
CA TRP A 129 3.57 -4.02 21.67
C TRP A 129 3.65 -5.54 21.68
N TRP A 130 2.53 -6.22 21.46
CA TRP A 130 2.41 -7.67 21.40
C TRP A 130 3.26 -8.26 20.27
N ASN A 131 3.23 -7.64 19.08
CA ASN A 131 4.09 -8.04 17.97
C ASN A 131 5.58 -7.90 18.34
N LYS A 132 5.97 -6.83 19.01
CA LYS A 132 7.37 -6.64 19.43
C LYS A 132 7.82 -7.63 20.50
N ASN A 133 6.95 -8.07 21.40
CA ASN A 133 7.35 -8.90 22.53
C ASN A 133 7.13 -10.40 22.32
N VAL A 134 6.09 -10.78 21.59
CA VAL A 134 5.74 -12.18 21.34
C VAL A 134 6.39 -12.66 20.05
N PHE A 135 6.27 -11.90 18.96
CA PHE A 135 6.87 -12.30 17.67
C PHE A 135 8.29 -11.76 17.49
N LYS A 136 8.69 -10.71 18.22
CA LYS A 136 9.99 -10.03 18.13
C LYS A 136 10.44 -9.91 16.67
N ASN A 137 11.50 -10.65 16.33
CA ASN A 137 11.92 -10.95 14.99
C ASN A 137 11.63 -12.44 14.74
N ILE A 138 10.60 -12.74 13.94
CA ILE A 138 10.23 -14.12 13.59
C ILE A 138 11.43 -14.91 13.07
N PHE A 139 12.31 -14.26 12.30
CA PHE A 139 13.52 -14.90 11.76
C PHE A 139 14.49 -15.32 12.87
N SER A 140 14.60 -14.53 13.94
CA SER A 140 15.43 -14.89 15.10
C SER A 140 14.79 -16.04 15.90
N ASN A 141 13.47 -16.02 16.08
CA ASN A 141 12.76 -17.08 16.80
C ASN A 141 12.86 -18.43 16.07
N ILE A 142 12.76 -18.44 14.74
CA ILE A 142 12.93 -19.66 13.92
C ILE A 142 14.32 -20.24 14.16
N LYS A 143 15.36 -19.40 14.05
CA LYS A 143 16.76 -19.83 14.25
C LYS A 143 17.00 -20.38 15.66
N GLU A 144 16.46 -19.74 16.69
CA GLU A 144 16.56 -20.23 18.08
C GLU A 144 15.89 -21.61 18.27
N VAL A 145 14.75 -21.85 17.61
CA VAL A 145 14.04 -23.14 17.68
C VAL A 145 14.78 -24.22 16.88
N GLU A 146 15.35 -23.89 15.72
CA GLU A 146 16.21 -24.80 14.95
C GLU A 146 17.44 -25.23 15.74
N GLU A 147 18.11 -24.28 16.42
CA GLU A 147 19.25 -24.58 17.30
C GLU A 147 18.85 -25.49 18.47
N LYS A 148 17.67 -25.27 19.06
CA LYS A 148 17.12 -26.16 20.10
C LYS A 148 16.80 -27.56 19.57
N ILE A 149 16.22 -27.67 18.38
CA ILE A 149 15.93 -28.97 17.75
C ILE A 149 17.24 -29.73 17.50
N ASN A 150 18.28 -29.06 16.99
CA ASN A 150 19.58 -29.69 16.77
C ASN A 150 20.18 -30.23 18.08
N ALA A 151 20.08 -29.48 19.17
CA ALA A 151 20.53 -29.94 20.49
C ALA A 151 19.70 -31.12 21.00
N LEU A 152 18.37 -31.07 20.85
CA LEU A 152 17.47 -32.15 21.25
C LEU A 152 17.65 -33.42 20.41
N GLU A 153 17.93 -33.29 19.11
CA GLU A 153 18.25 -34.40 18.22
C GLU A 153 19.55 -35.09 18.65
N ALA A 154 20.59 -34.32 18.98
CA ALA A 154 21.83 -34.87 19.54
C ALA A 154 21.60 -35.58 20.88
N CYS A 155 20.75 -35.04 21.76
CA CYS A 155 20.37 -35.70 23.01
C CYS A 155 19.59 -37.00 22.76
N CYS A 156 18.63 -37.03 21.83
CA CYS A 156 17.87 -38.25 21.50
C CYS A 156 18.73 -39.34 20.86
N GLN A 157 19.78 -38.97 20.13
CA GLN A 157 20.75 -39.92 19.58
C GLN A 157 21.59 -40.59 20.67
N ASN A 158 21.93 -39.84 21.74
CA ASN A 158 22.72 -40.34 22.85
C ASN A 158 21.86 -41.08 23.90
N ASP A 159 20.60 -40.67 24.10
CA ASP A 159 19.66 -41.25 25.05
C ASP A 159 18.24 -41.33 24.46
N PRO A 160 17.90 -42.44 23.76
CA PRO A 160 16.63 -42.61 23.07
C PRO A 160 15.52 -43.03 24.04
N THR A 161 15.06 -42.09 24.87
CA THR A 161 13.89 -42.25 25.73
C THR A 161 12.64 -41.62 25.14
N ASP A 162 11.47 -42.19 25.43
CA ASP A 162 10.17 -41.66 24.96
C ASP A 162 9.92 -40.22 25.41
N ALA A 163 10.44 -39.83 26.58
CA ALA A 163 10.39 -38.46 27.07
C ALA A 163 11.18 -37.49 26.18
N ASN A 164 12.40 -37.87 25.76
CA ASN A 164 13.23 -37.05 24.87
C ASN A 164 12.58 -36.91 23.48
N PHE A 165 12.00 -38.00 22.95
CA PHE A 165 11.24 -37.95 21.69
C PHE A 165 9.99 -37.07 21.76
N ALA A 166 9.27 -37.07 22.89
CA ALA A 166 8.11 -36.21 23.09
C ALA A 166 8.49 -34.72 23.04
N VAL A 167 9.56 -34.33 23.74
CA VAL A 167 10.07 -32.94 23.75
C VAL A 167 10.57 -32.52 22.36
N LEU A 168 11.25 -33.41 21.64
CA LEU A 168 11.69 -33.17 20.27
C LEU A 168 10.49 -32.97 19.32
N LYS A 169 9.45 -33.80 19.45
CA LYS A 169 8.23 -33.68 18.64
C LYS A 169 7.51 -32.35 18.91
N GLU A 170 7.44 -31.92 20.16
CA GLU A 170 6.88 -30.62 20.54
C GLU A 170 7.68 -29.47 19.92
N ALA A 171 9.01 -29.50 20.01
CA ALA A 171 9.87 -28.49 19.40
C ALA A 171 9.70 -28.42 17.87
N LYS A 172 9.59 -29.58 17.19
CA LYS A 172 9.32 -29.64 15.74
C LYS A 172 7.96 -29.05 15.37
N LEU A 173 6.91 -29.30 16.17
CA LEU A 173 5.59 -28.68 15.97
C LEU A 173 5.65 -27.15 16.10
N VAL A 174 6.39 -26.64 17.09
CA VAL A 174 6.62 -25.20 17.26
C VAL A 174 7.33 -24.61 16.04
N LEU A 175 8.35 -25.28 15.51
CA LEU A 175 9.03 -24.85 14.28
C LEU A 175 8.08 -24.79 13.08
N THR A 176 7.26 -25.82 12.87
CA THR A 176 6.28 -25.85 11.77
C THR A 176 5.29 -24.69 11.87
N ASN A 177 4.81 -24.37 13.07
CA ASN A 177 3.91 -23.23 13.27
C ASN A 177 4.61 -21.89 12.94
N LEU A 178 5.85 -21.69 13.40
CA LEU A 178 6.63 -20.48 13.07
C LEU A 178 6.90 -20.33 11.57
N GLN A 179 7.21 -21.41 10.87
CA GLN A 179 7.40 -21.41 9.41
C GLN A 179 6.11 -21.05 8.66
N CYS A 180 4.95 -21.55 9.10
CA CYS A 180 3.65 -21.18 8.53
C CYS A 180 3.32 -19.69 8.74
N GLN A 181 3.67 -19.14 9.91
CA GLN A 181 3.52 -17.72 10.20
C GLN A 181 4.41 -16.85 9.30
N GLU A 182 5.66 -17.28 9.08
CA GLU A 182 6.60 -16.62 8.18
C GLU A 182 6.10 -16.58 6.74
N GLU A 183 5.59 -17.71 6.23
CA GLU A 183 5.03 -17.79 4.88
C GLU A 183 3.86 -16.80 4.72
N THR A 184 2.95 -16.77 5.70
CA THR A 184 1.80 -15.85 5.72
C THR A 184 2.24 -14.39 5.68
N TYR A 185 3.32 -14.06 6.41
CA TYR A 185 3.92 -12.73 6.41
C TYR A 185 4.46 -12.33 5.04
N TRP A 186 5.20 -13.21 4.36
CA TRP A 186 5.76 -12.93 3.04
C TRP A 186 4.71 -12.87 1.95
N LYS A 187 3.71 -13.76 1.98
CA LYS A 187 2.56 -13.74 1.07
C LYS A 187 1.81 -12.41 1.14
N GLN A 188 1.58 -11.90 2.36
CA GLN A 188 0.94 -10.61 2.57
C GLN A 188 1.78 -9.44 2.03
N LYS A 189 3.10 -9.48 2.21
CA LYS A 189 4.02 -8.48 1.66
C LYS A 189 4.13 -8.51 0.14
N ALA A 190 4.11 -9.70 -0.45
CA ALA A 190 4.17 -9.90 -1.89
C ALA A 190 2.86 -9.49 -2.60
N VAL A 191 1.73 -9.41 -1.87
CA VAL A 191 0.38 -9.09 -2.40
C VAL A 191 -0.02 -10.09 -3.50
N ILE A 192 0.15 -11.38 -3.23
CA ILE A 192 -0.24 -12.47 -4.14
C ILE A 192 -1.58 -13.03 -3.69
N LYS A 193 -2.56 -13.10 -4.61
CA LYS A 193 -3.93 -13.59 -4.35
C LYS A 193 -4.13 -15.07 -4.67
N TYR A 194 -3.44 -15.60 -5.67
CA TYR A 194 -3.59 -16.99 -6.12
C TYR A 194 -2.19 -17.54 -6.42
N LEU A 195 -1.89 -18.68 -5.81
CA LEU A 195 -0.77 -19.53 -6.20
C LEU A 195 -1.34 -20.95 -6.23
N ALA A 196 -1.27 -21.59 -7.39
CA ALA A 196 -1.48 -23.03 -7.49
C ALA A 196 -0.20 -23.70 -6.98
N GLU A 197 -0.34 -24.39 -5.85
CA GLU A 197 0.56 -25.36 -5.19
C GLU A 197 2.07 -25.32 -5.49
N GLY A 198 2.89 -25.21 -4.43
CA GLY A 198 4.28 -25.66 -4.46
C GLY A 198 5.24 -24.94 -3.50
N ASP A 199 5.46 -25.58 -2.35
CA ASP A 199 6.50 -25.44 -1.32
C ASP A 199 6.68 -24.17 -0.47
N ASN A 200 7.03 -24.44 0.80
CA ASN A 200 7.15 -23.51 1.92
C ASN A 200 8.22 -22.43 1.69
N ASN A 201 7.93 -21.21 2.13
CA ASN A 201 8.86 -20.06 2.23
C ASN A 201 9.85 -19.94 1.06
N THR A 202 9.34 -19.79 -0.16
CA THR A 202 10.20 -19.70 -1.32
C THR A 202 10.96 -18.37 -1.35
N SER A 203 12.27 -18.47 -1.60
CA SER A 203 13.13 -17.45 -2.21
C SER A 203 12.38 -16.49 -3.14
N PHE A 204 11.45 -17.03 -3.92
CA PHE A 204 10.54 -16.33 -4.81
C PHE A 204 9.73 -15.21 -4.15
N PHE A 205 9.18 -15.39 -2.95
CA PHE A 205 8.44 -14.30 -2.27
C PHE A 205 9.37 -13.16 -1.86
N HIS A 206 10.55 -13.49 -1.33
CA HIS A 206 11.59 -12.51 -1.00
C HIS A 206 12.04 -11.76 -2.25
N ALA A 207 12.34 -12.49 -3.32
CA ALA A 207 12.70 -11.97 -4.64
C ALA A 207 11.67 -10.97 -5.16
N LEU A 208 10.39 -11.31 -5.10
CA LEU A 208 9.31 -10.46 -5.59
C LEU A 208 9.15 -9.18 -4.75
N VAL A 209 9.27 -9.28 -3.43
CA VAL A 209 9.20 -8.10 -2.55
C VAL A 209 10.39 -7.18 -2.81
N SER A 210 11.61 -7.73 -2.91
CA SER A 210 12.82 -6.97 -3.23
C SER A 210 12.74 -6.33 -4.62
N LYS A 211 12.30 -7.08 -5.63
CA LYS A 211 12.03 -6.55 -6.98
C LYS A 211 11.02 -5.41 -6.95
N LYS A 212 9.91 -5.53 -6.21
CA LYS A 212 8.93 -4.45 -6.06
C LYS A 212 9.52 -3.21 -5.38
N ARG A 213 10.38 -3.38 -4.37
CA ARG A 213 11.07 -2.26 -3.71
C ARG A 213 12.05 -1.57 -4.66
N ALA A 214 12.82 -2.34 -5.42
CA ALA A 214 13.74 -1.83 -6.43
C ALA A 214 13.01 -1.07 -7.54
N ILE A 215 11.90 -1.61 -8.07
CA ILE A 215 11.12 -0.96 -9.14
C ILE A 215 10.44 0.33 -8.66
N ASN A 216 9.88 0.32 -7.45
CA ASN A 216 9.13 1.48 -6.95
C ASN A 216 10.01 2.56 -6.29
N GLY A 217 11.30 2.31 -6.14
CA GLY A 217 12.27 3.29 -5.63
C GLY A 217 12.59 4.35 -6.67
N ILE A 218 12.57 5.63 -6.27
CA ILE A 218 13.09 6.71 -7.10
C ILE A 218 14.60 6.80 -6.84
N HIS A 219 15.39 6.28 -7.77
CA HIS A 219 16.85 6.12 -7.58
C HIS A 219 17.67 7.33 -7.99
N LYS A 220 17.17 8.14 -8.92
CA LYS A 220 17.83 9.37 -9.36
C LYS A 220 16.83 10.35 -9.95
N ILE A 221 17.08 11.64 -9.75
CA ILE A 221 16.34 12.73 -10.36
C ILE A 221 17.34 13.69 -11.01
N ASP A 222 16.99 14.21 -12.19
CA ASP A 222 17.71 15.28 -12.86
C ASP A 222 17.45 16.61 -12.12
N ARG A 223 18.52 17.32 -11.74
CA ARG A 223 18.46 18.62 -11.07
C ARG A 223 18.01 19.75 -12.01
N GLY A 224 17.96 19.51 -13.32
CA GLY A 224 17.57 20.48 -14.34
C GLY A 224 18.75 21.29 -14.91
N ASP A 225 19.95 21.11 -14.37
CA ASP A 225 21.25 21.60 -14.88
C ASP A 225 21.97 20.53 -15.73
N GLY A 226 21.32 19.38 -15.97
CA GLY A 226 21.91 18.21 -16.63
C GLY A 226 22.63 17.25 -15.69
N ASN A 227 22.72 17.58 -14.39
CA ASN A 227 23.30 16.70 -13.37
C ASN A 227 22.23 15.91 -12.63
N PHE A 228 22.52 14.64 -12.35
CA PHE A 228 21.63 13.78 -11.57
C PHE A 228 22.03 13.76 -10.09
N THR A 229 21.04 13.70 -9.20
CA THR A 229 21.26 13.35 -7.78
C THR A 229 20.73 11.96 -7.48
N GLU A 230 21.48 11.21 -6.68
CA GLU A 230 21.09 9.91 -6.09
C GLU A 230 20.82 10.01 -4.59
N ASN A 231 20.99 11.19 -3.98
CA ASN A 231 20.80 11.39 -2.55
C ASN A 231 19.30 11.55 -2.22
N GLY A 232 18.78 10.68 -1.36
CA GLY A 232 17.36 10.65 -1.00
C GLY A 232 16.82 11.95 -0.40
N SER A 233 17.62 12.68 0.39
CA SER A 233 17.19 13.96 0.99
C SER A 233 17.13 15.07 -0.05
N GLU A 234 18.09 15.13 -0.97
CA GLU A 234 18.08 16.07 -2.08
C GLU A 234 16.95 15.78 -3.06
N ILE A 235 16.69 14.50 -3.38
CA ILE A 235 15.55 14.07 -4.20
C ILE A 235 14.23 14.59 -3.62
N ALA A 236 14.04 14.46 -2.31
CA ALA A 236 12.86 14.98 -1.64
C ALA A 236 12.76 16.52 -1.74
N ASN A 237 13.85 17.22 -1.50
CA ASN A 237 13.90 18.70 -1.57
C ASN A 237 13.65 19.21 -3.00
N LEU A 238 14.25 18.58 -4.02
CA LEU A 238 14.02 18.92 -5.43
C LEU A 238 12.55 18.74 -5.81
N ALA A 239 11.93 17.65 -5.37
CA ALA A 239 10.50 17.43 -5.60
C ALA A 239 9.66 18.54 -4.96
N VAL A 240 9.94 18.90 -3.70
CA VAL A 240 9.23 20.00 -3.02
C VAL A 240 9.40 21.33 -3.75
N ASN A 241 10.64 21.69 -4.10
CA ASN A 241 10.97 22.91 -4.83
C ASN A 241 10.27 22.97 -6.19
N PHE A 242 10.25 21.85 -6.92
CA PHE A 242 9.58 21.76 -8.20
C PHE A 242 8.08 22.09 -8.07
N PHE A 243 7.37 21.46 -7.13
CA PHE A 243 5.95 21.74 -6.95
C PHE A 243 5.68 23.14 -6.39
N GLN A 244 6.53 23.69 -5.52
CA GLN A 244 6.38 25.06 -5.04
C GLN A 244 6.54 26.08 -6.17
N ASN A 245 7.66 26.01 -6.90
CA ASN A 245 8.03 27.03 -7.87
C ASN A 245 7.24 26.92 -9.18
N HIS A 246 6.92 25.71 -9.61
CA HIS A 246 6.20 25.50 -10.86
C HIS A 246 4.70 25.38 -10.63
N PHE A 247 4.26 24.49 -9.74
CA PHE A 247 2.84 24.18 -9.62
C PHE A 247 2.06 25.27 -8.86
N PHE A 248 2.53 25.68 -7.67
CA PHE A 248 1.76 26.62 -6.83
C PHE A 248 1.93 28.10 -7.25
N ASN A 249 3.00 28.45 -7.95
CA ASN A 249 3.21 29.81 -8.49
C ASN A 249 2.59 30.02 -9.89
N GLY A 250 1.82 29.04 -10.40
CA GLY A 250 0.98 29.23 -11.58
C GLY A 250 1.66 28.99 -12.93
N THR A 251 2.77 28.23 -12.97
CA THR A 251 3.33 27.81 -14.26
C THR A 251 2.46 26.73 -14.92
N LEU A 252 2.51 26.65 -16.25
CA LEU A 252 1.76 25.67 -17.02
C LEU A 252 2.21 24.25 -16.67
N ILE A 253 1.27 23.44 -16.21
CA ILE A 253 1.52 22.05 -15.83
C ILE A 253 1.64 21.21 -17.11
N PRO A 254 2.67 20.36 -17.25
CA PRO A 254 2.78 19.48 -18.40
C PRO A 254 1.56 18.58 -18.55
N LYS A 255 1.04 18.43 -19.78
CA LYS A 255 -0.17 17.64 -20.07
C LYS A 255 -0.12 16.19 -19.54
N PHE A 256 1.07 15.61 -19.42
CA PHE A 256 1.21 14.25 -18.90
C PHE A 256 0.86 14.13 -17.41
N PHE A 257 0.96 15.20 -16.61
CA PHE A 257 0.60 15.17 -15.19
C PHE A 257 -0.86 14.78 -14.98
N THR A 258 -1.73 15.19 -15.89
CA THR A 258 -3.17 14.96 -15.79
C THR A 258 -3.65 13.82 -16.68
N SER A 259 -2.74 13.07 -17.29
CA SER A 259 -3.08 11.86 -18.04
C SER A 259 -3.74 10.83 -17.12
N THR A 260 -4.77 10.16 -17.64
CA THR A 260 -5.48 9.09 -16.93
C THR A 260 -5.66 7.90 -17.85
N SER A 261 -5.57 6.70 -17.28
CA SER A 261 -5.88 5.45 -17.98
C SER A 261 -7.13 4.84 -17.37
N ILE A 262 -8.16 4.60 -18.19
CA ILE A 262 -9.41 4.01 -17.70
C ILE A 262 -9.26 2.49 -17.71
N VAL A 263 -9.47 1.88 -16.54
CA VAL A 263 -9.51 0.41 -16.38
C VAL A 263 -10.91 0.01 -15.94
N LEU A 264 -11.46 -1.00 -16.61
CA LEU A 264 -12.78 -1.54 -16.28
C LEU A 264 -12.63 -2.64 -15.24
N ILE A 265 -13.33 -2.50 -14.10
CA ILE A 265 -13.39 -3.53 -13.06
C ILE A 265 -14.79 -4.16 -13.05
N PRO A 266 -14.92 -5.49 -13.20
CA PRO A 266 -16.21 -6.15 -13.16
C PRO A 266 -16.86 -6.05 -11.76
N LYS A 267 -18.17 -5.78 -11.71
CA LYS A 267 -18.97 -5.71 -10.46
C LYS A 267 -19.28 -7.08 -9.89
N SER A 268 -19.37 -8.10 -10.74
CA SER A 268 -19.65 -9.49 -10.38
C SER A 268 -18.90 -10.44 -11.31
N ASN A 269 -18.87 -11.73 -11.00
CA ASN A 269 -18.17 -12.73 -11.82
C ASN A 269 -18.85 -12.98 -13.18
N ASN A 270 -20.16 -12.76 -13.28
CA ASN A 270 -20.93 -12.95 -14.51
C ASN A 270 -21.21 -11.58 -15.13
N VAL A 271 -20.40 -11.20 -16.10
CA VAL A 271 -20.49 -9.90 -16.77
C VAL A 271 -21.09 -10.07 -18.15
N ASN A 272 -22.29 -9.52 -18.37
CA ASN A 272 -22.99 -9.64 -19.65
C ASN A 272 -23.17 -8.29 -20.35
N THR A 273 -23.11 -7.17 -19.62
CA THR A 273 -23.35 -5.82 -20.14
C THR A 273 -22.28 -4.82 -19.70
N TRP A 274 -22.11 -3.73 -20.45
CA TRP A 274 -21.17 -2.65 -20.10
C TRP A 274 -21.46 -2.00 -18.73
N ASN A 275 -22.73 -2.03 -18.29
CA ASN A 275 -23.15 -1.54 -16.98
C ASN A 275 -22.66 -2.42 -15.81
N ASP A 276 -22.20 -3.64 -16.10
CA ASP A 276 -21.61 -4.54 -15.10
C ASP A 276 -20.16 -4.19 -14.79
N PHE A 277 -19.56 -3.24 -15.51
CA PHE A 277 -18.24 -2.72 -15.21
C PHE A 277 -18.30 -1.42 -14.40
N ARG A 278 -17.31 -1.24 -13.53
CA ARG A 278 -16.96 0.04 -12.93
C ARG A 278 -15.75 0.59 -13.68
N PRO A 279 -15.88 1.70 -14.41
CA PRO A 279 -14.72 2.39 -14.95
C PRO A 279 -13.94 3.04 -13.80
N ILE A 280 -12.64 2.78 -13.74
CA ILE A 280 -11.73 3.39 -12.78
C ILE A 280 -10.64 4.13 -13.55
N SER A 281 -10.59 5.44 -13.33
CA SER A 281 -9.53 6.29 -13.88
C SER A 281 -8.26 6.18 -13.03
N LEU A 282 -7.23 5.55 -13.58
CA LEU A 282 -5.89 5.50 -13.01
C LEU A 282 -5.13 6.78 -13.36
N CYS A 283 -5.15 7.73 -12.42
CA CYS A 283 -4.39 8.97 -12.57
C CYS A 283 -2.90 8.78 -12.24
N THR A 284 -2.05 9.64 -12.81
CA THR A 284 -0.62 9.68 -12.50
C THR A 284 -0.34 9.96 -11.03
N ILE A 285 0.87 9.62 -10.58
CA ILE A 285 1.34 9.94 -9.22
C ILE A 285 1.38 11.44 -8.97
N PHE A 286 1.76 12.23 -9.99
CA PHE A 286 1.82 13.69 -9.89
C PHE A 286 0.44 14.28 -9.61
N TYR A 287 -0.58 13.84 -10.34
CA TYR A 287 -1.97 14.19 -10.09
C TYR A 287 -2.40 13.85 -8.67
N LYS A 288 -2.14 12.61 -8.23
CA LYS A 288 -2.52 12.13 -6.89
C LYS A 288 -1.85 12.93 -5.78
N LEU A 289 -0.60 13.35 -5.96
CA LEU A 289 0.12 14.18 -5.00
C LEU A 289 -0.54 15.55 -4.84
N ILE A 290 -0.76 16.24 -5.96
CA ILE A 290 -1.42 17.55 -6.00
C ILE A 290 -2.81 17.47 -5.36
N TYR A 291 -3.62 16.52 -5.81
CA TYR A 291 -4.95 16.26 -5.28
C TYR A 291 -4.91 16.05 -3.77
N LYS A 292 -3.97 15.24 -3.27
CA LYS A 292 -3.84 14.95 -1.85
C LYS A 292 -3.49 16.18 -1.03
N ILE A 293 -2.62 17.06 -1.54
CA ILE A 293 -2.27 18.32 -0.88
C ILE A 293 -3.52 19.22 -0.74
N LEU A 294 -4.27 19.39 -1.83
CA LEU A 294 -5.50 20.20 -1.84
C LEU A 294 -6.56 19.63 -0.89
N VAL A 295 -6.82 18.32 -0.95
CA VAL A 295 -7.78 17.65 -0.07
C VAL A 295 -7.37 17.76 1.40
N ASN A 296 -6.09 17.57 1.71
CA ASN A 296 -5.62 17.69 3.10
C ASN A 296 -5.88 19.10 3.65
N ARG A 297 -5.64 20.16 2.85
CA ARG A 297 -5.93 21.55 3.24
C ARG A 297 -7.43 21.79 3.40
N LEU A 298 -8.24 21.38 2.42
CA LEU A 298 -9.69 21.56 2.44
C LEU A 298 -10.35 20.77 3.58
N SER A 299 -9.83 19.59 3.91
CA SER A 299 -10.39 18.71 4.92
C SER A 299 -10.46 19.31 6.32
N VAL A 300 -9.57 20.26 6.62
CA VAL A 300 -9.56 21.00 7.90
C VAL A 300 -10.75 21.96 7.99
N LEU A 301 -11.17 22.51 6.84
CA LEU A 301 -12.26 23.48 6.74
C LEU A 301 -13.62 22.81 6.53
N LEU A 302 -13.67 21.62 5.92
CA LEU A 302 -14.91 20.91 5.60
C LEU A 302 -15.91 20.87 6.76
N PRO A 303 -15.54 20.50 8.01
CA PRO A 303 -16.51 20.45 9.11
C PRO A 303 -17.25 21.76 9.40
N LYS A 304 -16.70 22.92 8.98
CA LYS A 304 -17.32 24.24 9.12
C LYS A 304 -18.22 24.62 7.93
N LEU A 305 -18.04 23.97 6.78
CA LEU A 305 -18.70 24.31 5.52
C LEU A 305 -19.90 23.40 5.21
N ILE A 306 -19.87 22.16 5.69
CA ILE A 306 -20.91 21.16 5.41
C ILE A 306 -21.72 20.83 6.66
N SER A 307 -23.00 20.54 6.45
CA SER A 307 -23.94 20.14 7.50
C SER A 307 -23.36 19.03 8.38
N PRO A 308 -23.61 19.03 9.71
CA PRO A 308 -23.22 17.94 10.59
C PRO A 308 -23.78 16.58 10.12
N ASN A 309 -24.91 16.57 9.41
CA ASN A 309 -25.58 15.35 8.93
C ASN A 309 -24.90 14.72 7.68
N GLN A 310 -23.95 15.41 7.06
CA GLN A 310 -23.17 14.87 5.94
C GLN A 310 -22.09 13.91 6.45
N MET A 311 -22.35 12.60 6.46
CA MET A 311 -21.39 11.62 7.00
C MET A 311 -20.40 11.07 5.95
N GLY A 312 -20.82 10.99 4.69
CA GLY A 312 -20.01 10.43 3.62
C GLY A 312 -18.75 11.25 3.32
N PHE A 313 -17.60 10.57 3.22
CA PHE A 313 -16.31 11.14 2.81
C PHE A 313 -15.74 12.26 3.71
N VAL A 314 -16.22 12.38 4.96
CA VAL A 314 -15.70 13.34 5.95
C VAL A 314 -14.86 12.61 6.99
N LYS A 315 -13.62 13.06 7.20
CA LYS A 315 -12.73 12.45 8.20
C LYS A 315 -13.35 12.57 9.60
N GLY A 316 -13.48 11.44 10.28
CA GLY A 316 -14.00 11.36 11.65
C GLY A 316 -15.52 11.21 11.75
N ARG A 317 -16.25 11.17 10.63
CA ARG A 317 -17.67 10.82 10.59
C ARG A 317 -17.84 9.38 10.09
N ALA A 318 -18.78 8.63 10.65
CA ALA A 318 -19.02 7.24 10.31
C ALA A 318 -20.37 7.08 9.63
N ILE A 319 -20.46 6.19 8.63
CA ILE A 319 -21.74 5.89 7.96
C ILE A 319 -22.78 5.27 8.91
N VAL A 320 -22.31 4.65 10.01
CA VAL A 320 -23.17 4.03 11.02
C VAL A 320 -24.10 5.05 11.67
N ASP A 321 -23.65 6.29 11.86
CA ASP A 321 -24.48 7.35 12.44
C ASP A 321 -25.71 7.63 11.56
N ASN A 322 -25.56 7.58 10.23
CA ASN A 322 -26.69 7.69 9.29
C ASN A 322 -27.63 6.49 9.31
N ILE A 323 -27.11 5.29 9.59
CA ILE A 323 -27.95 4.09 9.73
C ILE A 323 -28.83 4.22 10.97
N LEU A 324 -28.27 4.71 12.08
CA LEU A 324 -29.02 4.94 13.31
C LEU A 324 -30.10 6.02 13.10
N ILE A 325 -29.75 7.15 12.50
CA ILE A 325 -30.73 8.21 12.16
C ILE A 325 -31.84 7.66 11.25
N ALA A 326 -31.49 6.83 10.26
CA ALA A 326 -32.48 6.21 9.39
C ALA A 326 -33.39 5.22 10.15
N GLN A 327 -32.85 4.48 11.13
CA GLN A 327 -33.64 3.61 11.99
C GLN A 327 -34.60 4.41 12.89
N GLU A 328 -34.15 5.52 13.47
CA GLU A 328 -35.01 6.43 14.23
C GLU A 328 -36.14 6.98 13.35
N PHE A 329 -35.84 7.45 12.14
CA PHE A 329 -36.89 7.89 11.20
C PHE A 329 -37.89 6.78 10.88
N CYS A 330 -37.44 5.53 10.71
CA CYS A 330 -38.33 4.41 10.49
C CYS A 330 -39.22 4.10 11.71
N GLN A 331 -38.73 4.30 12.94
CA GLN A 331 -39.55 4.13 14.15
C GLN A 331 -40.57 5.27 14.29
N ASP A 332 -40.17 6.50 13.95
CA ASP A 332 -41.04 7.67 14.01
C ASP A 332 -42.19 7.61 13.00
N LEU A 333 -42.09 6.77 11.95
CA LEU A 333 -43.19 6.55 11.01
C LEU A 333 -44.47 6.05 11.70
N ASP A 334 -44.35 5.26 12.77
CA ASP A 334 -45.49 4.67 13.48
C ASP A 334 -46.15 5.65 14.46
N ILE A 335 -45.54 6.81 14.70
CA ILE A 335 -46.09 7.84 15.59
C ILE A 335 -47.29 8.50 14.92
N LYS A 336 -48.46 8.48 15.57
CA LYS A 336 -49.67 9.13 15.05
C LYS A 336 -49.50 10.64 14.98
N THR A 337 -49.42 11.17 13.77
CA THR A 337 -49.36 12.62 13.47
C THR A 337 -50.52 13.02 12.56
N ARG A 338 -50.92 14.30 12.62
CA ARG A 338 -51.95 14.84 11.74
C ARG A 338 -51.40 14.92 10.31
N GLY A 339 -51.90 14.06 9.42
CA GLY A 339 -51.46 13.98 8.02
C GLY A 339 -50.58 12.77 7.70
N GLY A 340 -50.18 11.99 8.70
CA GLY A 340 -49.31 10.82 8.54
C GLY A 340 -47.84 11.17 8.33
N ASN A 341 -46.98 10.15 8.35
CA ASN A 341 -45.53 10.30 8.16
C ASN A 341 -45.08 9.70 6.82
N MET A 342 -44.07 10.31 6.19
CA MET A 342 -43.49 9.86 4.93
C MET A 342 -41.96 10.02 4.97
N ILE A 343 -41.23 8.99 4.51
CA ILE A 343 -39.78 9.07 4.27
C ILE A 343 -39.51 9.14 2.76
N LEU A 344 -38.69 10.11 2.35
CA LEU A 344 -38.25 10.26 0.97
C LEU A 344 -36.80 9.78 0.82
N LYS A 345 -36.60 8.74 0.00
CA LYS A 345 -35.28 8.28 -0.41
C LYS A 345 -34.95 8.87 -1.77
N LEU A 346 -34.04 9.84 -1.79
CA LEU A 346 -33.56 10.49 -3.02
C LEU A 346 -32.21 9.90 -3.42
N ASP A 347 -32.06 9.56 -4.69
CA ASP A 347 -30.79 9.12 -5.28
C ASP A 347 -30.47 9.96 -6.52
N ILE A 348 -29.21 10.35 -6.67
CA ILE A 348 -28.75 11.20 -7.77
C ILE A 348 -28.00 10.31 -8.77
N THR A 349 -28.57 10.15 -9.96
CA THR A 349 -27.91 9.44 -11.05
C THR A 349 -26.61 10.13 -11.41
N LYS A 350 -25.49 9.38 -11.45
CA LYS A 350 -24.18 9.87 -11.90
C LYS A 350 -23.79 11.22 -11.27
N ALA A 351 -23.87 11.29 -9.94
CA ALA A 351 -23.68 12.54 -9.20
C ALA A 351 -22.40 13.33 -9.56
N TYR A 352 -21.30 12.64 -9.88
CA TYR A 352 -20.04 13.29 -10.30
C TYR A 352 -20.07 13.84 -11.73
N ASP A 353 -20.78 13.18 -12.64
CA ASP A 353 -20.86 13.59 -14.05
C ASP A 353 -21.82 14.78 -14.22
N ASN A 354 -22.78 14.93 -13.30
CA ASN A 354 -23.79 15.97 -13.32
C ASN A 354 -23.43 17.23 -12.50
N ILE A 355 -22.18 17.36 -12.05
CA ILE A 355 -21.76 18.52 -11.25
C ILE A 355 -21.61 19.76 -12.14
N ASN A 356 -22.33 20.83 -11.80
CA ASN A 356 -22.12 22.14 -12.41
C ASN A 356 -20.88 22.84 -11.79
N TRP A 357 -19.78 22.86 -12.53
CA TRP A 357 -18.51 23.48 -12.10
C TRP A 357 -18.59 24.99 -11.85
N CYS A 358 -19.49 25.70 -12.55
CA CYS A 358 -19.73 27.13 -12.32
C CYS A 358 -20.38 27.35 -10.95
N PHE A 359 -21.32 26.49 -10.57
CA PHE A 359 -21.94 26.52 -9.24
C PHE A 359 -20.91 26.27 -8.13
N ILE A 360 -20.06 25.23 -8.27
CA ILE A 360 -19.01 24.94 -7.29
C ILE A 360 -18.04 26.11 -7.14
N SER A 361 -17.60 26.70 -8.26
CA SER A 361 -16.71 27.87 -8.24
C SER A 361 -17.34 29.06 -7.51
N LYS A 362 -18.63 29.34 -7.77
CA LYS A 362 -19.38 30.41 -7.09
C LYS A 362 -19.53 30.15 -5.59
N MET A 363 -19.82 28.91 -5.19
CA MET A 363 -19.92 28.53 -3.77
C MET A 363 -18.58 28.68 -3.05
N LEU A 364 -17.46 28.27 -3.67
CA LEU A 364 -16.14 28.48 -3.08
C LEU A 364 -15.81 29.97 -2.92
N LYS A 365 -16.13 30.81 -3.92
CA LYS A 365 -15.98 32.27 -3.77
C LYS A 365 -16.86 32.82 -2.64
N PHE A 366 -18.10 32.36 -2.53
CA PHE A 366 -19.03 32.77 -1.46
C PHE A 366 -18.48 32.43 -0.06
N PHE A 367 -17.85 31.26 0.11
CA PHE A 367 -17.18 30.88 1.35
C PHE A 367 -15.82 31.55 1.58
N GLY A 368 -15.40 32.48 0.72
CA GLY A 368 -14.18 33.28 0.88
C GLY A 368 -12.89 32.58 0.45
N PHE A 369 -12.97 31.54 -0.39
CA PHE A 369 -11.76 30.94 -0.96
C PHE A 369 -11.10 31.88 -1.98
N ASP A 370 -9.78 31.97 -1.91
CA ASP A 370 -8.97 32.77 -2.84
C ASP A 370 -9.07 32.24 -4.29
N ASP A 371 -9.05 33.15 -5.26
CA ASP A 371 -9.21 32.84 -6.68
C ASP A 371 -8.13 31.88 -7.21
N LYS A 372 -6.89 31.95 -6.69
CA LYS A 372 -5.82 31.03 -7.09
C LYS A 372 -6.13 29.61 -6.63
N PHE A 373 -6.68 29.45 -5.43
CA PHE A 373 -7.07 28.14 -4.91
C PHE A 373 -8.23 27.54 -5.73
N ILE A 374 -9.23 28.35 -6.07
CA ILE A 374 -10.37 27.92 -6.89
C ILE A 374 -9.88 27.49 -8.27
N LEU A 375 -8.99 28.28 -8.89
CA LEU A 375 -8.43 27.96 -10.20
C LEU A 375 -7.64 26.63 -10.17
N LEU A 376 -6.81 26.42 -9.15
CA LEU A 376 -6.09 25.15 -8.95
C LEU A 376 -7.06 23.96 -8.78
N LEU A 377 -8.11 24.14 -7.98
CA LEU A 377 -9.09 23.09 -7.70
C LEU A 377 -9.89 22.73 -8.96
N VAL A 378 -10.37 23.73 -9.70
CA VAL A 378 -11.09 23.52 -10.96
C VAL A 378 -10.18 22.85 -11.99
N PHE A 379 -8.92 23.26 -12.10
CA PHE A 379 -7.97 22.63 -13.01
C PHE A 379 -7.77 21.14 -12.66
N VAL A 380 -7.53 20.81 -11.39
CA VAL A 380 -7.34 19.41 -10.96
C VAL A 380 -8.60 18.57 -11.15
N LEU A 381 -9.79 19.14 -11.00
CA LEU A 381 -11.03 18.39 -11.12
C LEU A 381 -11.55 18.26 -12.55
N LYS A 382 -11.29 19.25 -13.42
CA LYS A 382 -11.81 19.27 -14.80
C LYS A 382 -11.03 18.37 -15.76
N VAL A 383 -9.73 18.21 -15.56
CA VAL A 383 -8.86 17.52 -16.52
C VAL A 383 -9.03 15.98 -16.55
N PRO A 384 -9.30 15.28 -15.43
CA PRO A 384 -9.63 13.84 -15.48
C PRO A 384 -11.01 13.54 -16.07
N SER A 385 -11.93 14.51 -16.05
CA SER A 385 -13.33 14.34 -16.43
C SER A 385 -13.63 14.64 -17.90
N SER A 386 -12.65 15.12 -18.66
CA SER A 386 -12.74 15.17 -20.12
C SER A 386 -12.24 13.84 -20.69
N PRO A 387 -13.14 12.92 -21.11
CA PRO A 387 -12.70 11.90 -22.04
C PRO A 387 -12.20 12.64 -23.29
N LEU A 388 -10.94 12.38 -23.65
CA LEU A 388 -10.49 12.60 -25.01
C LEU A 388 -11.26 11.59 -25.87
N PHE A 389 -12.48 11.95 -26.26
CA PHE A 389 -13.15 11.43 -27.44
C PHE A 389 -13.25 12.56 -28.45
#